data_AF-A0A6A0INZ5-F1
#
_entry.id   AF-A0A6A0INZ5-F1
#
_cell.length_a   1.000
_cell.length_b   1.000
_cell.length_c   1.000
_cell.angle_alpha   90.00
_cell.angle_beta   90.00
_cell.angle_gamma   90.00
#
_symmetry.space_group_name_H-M   'P 1'
#
loop_
_entity.id
_entity.type
_entity.pdbx_description
1 polymer ?
#
loop_
_entity_poly.entity_id
_entity_poly.type
_entity_poly.pdbx_seq_one_letter_code
_entity_poly.pdbx_strand_id
1 'polypeptide(L)'
;MGATTRDRPPEPGSGGAAAYIPRPIDTAGVEVPPGVSELTELLARNTHENWAAGRLADGWRWGPVRDDERREHPCLVPYDELPEEEREYDRRTALETVRTLLALGYRIVKP
;
A
#
# COMPACT_ATOMS: atom_id res chain seq x y z
N MET A 1 -3.47 -11.92 14.72
CA MET A 1 -3.02 -12.16 13.34
C MET A 1 -3.68 -11.14 12.44
N GLY A 2 -3.12 -9.94 12.34
CA GLY A 2 -3.98 -8.83 11.93
C GLY A 2 -3.84 -8.46 10.51
N ALA A 3 -3.61 -9.42 9.61
CA ALA A 3 -3.50 -9.23 8.17
C ALA A 3 -4.09 -7.87 7.74
N THR A 4 -3.33 -7.14 6.93
CA THR A 4 -3.85 -6.04 6.12
C THR A 4 -5.34 -6.24 5.85
N THR A 5 -6.14 -5.18 5.86
CA THR A 5 -7.59 -5.17 5.60
C THR A 5 -8.06 -5.90 4.31
N ARG A 6 -7.24 -6.76 3.70
CA ARG A 6 -7.48 -7.62 2.56
C ARG A 6 -7.63 -9.12 2.84
N ASP A 7 -7.57 -9.65 4.08
CA ASP A 7 -7.59 -11.11 4.27
C ASP A 7 -8.52 -11.67 5.37
N ARG A 8 -9.68 -11.03 5.59
CA ARG A 8 -10.76 -11.69 6.34
C ARG A 8 -11.64 -12.47 5.36
N PRO A 9 -11.72 -13.82 5.44
CA PRO A 9 -12.70 -14.56 4.64
C PRO A 9 -14.11 -14.12 5.05
N PRO A 10 -15.04 -13.95 4.10
CA PRO A 10 -16.42 -13.62 4.42
C PRO A 10 -17.05 -14.76 5.23
N GLU A 11 -17.69 -14.42 6.35
CA GLU A 11 -18.50 -15.35 7.15
C GLU A 11 -19.61 -15.96 6.26
N PRO A 12 -19.85 -17.29 6.30
CA PRO A 12 -20.88 -17.91 5.48
C PRO A 12 -22.26 -17.60 6.07
N GLY A 13 -22.84 -16.49 5.64
CA GLY A 13 -24.21 -16.05 5.96
C GLY A 13 -25.01 -15.79 4.69
N SER A 14 -26.21 -16.37 4.65
CA SER A 14 -27.10 -16.56 3.50
C SER A 14 -27.57 -15.30 2.78
N GLY A 15 -27.69 -15.41 1.44
CA GLY A 15 -28.42 -14.47 0.57
C GLY A 15 -27.56 -14.07 -0.61
N GLY A 16 -27.98 -14.38 -1.84
CA GLY A 16 -27.19 -14.25 -3.06
C GLY A 16 -26.65 -12.84 -3.31
N ALA A 17 -25.47 -12.53 -2.78
CA ALA A 17 -24.65 -11.43 -3.22
C ALA A 17 -23.99 -11.85 -4.53
N ALA A 18 -24.21 -11.09 -5.60
CA ALA A 18 -23.44 -11.27 -6.82
C ALA A 18 -21.95 -11.27 -6.48
N ALA A 19 -21.20 -12.23 -7.02
CA ALA A 19 -19.76 -12.32 -6.78
C ALA A 19 -19.10 -10.98 -7.10
N TYR A 20 -18.26 -10.48 -6.20
CA TYR A 20 -17.51 -9.25 -6.42
C TYR A 20 -16.53 -9.45 -7.60
N ILE A 21 -16.64 -8.59 -8.62
CA ILE A 21 -15.75 -8.59 -9.78
C ILE A 21 -14.98 -7.25 -9.79
N PRO A 22 -13.68 -7.23 -9.45
CA PRO A 22 -12.89 -6.00 -9.47
C PRO A 22 -12.74 -5.47 -10.90
N ARG A 23 -12.75 -4.14 -11.06
CA ARG A 23 -12.57 -3.44 -12.35
C ARG A 23 -11.55 -2.31 -12.19
N PRO A 24 -10.25 -2.60 -12.15
CA PRO A 24 -9.22 -1.57 -12.08
C PRO A 24 -9.21 -0.72 -13.35
N ILE A 25 -8.68 0.49 -13.25
CA ILE A 25 -8.40 1.34 -14.42
C ILE A 25 -7.28 0.65 -15.22
N ASP A 26 -7.43 0.58 -16.55
CA ASP A 26 -6.40 0.02 -17.41
C ASP A 26 -5.24 1.01 -17.56
N THR A 27 -4.05 0.58 -17.11
CA THR A 27 -2.81 1.35 -17.12
C THR A 27 -1.72 0.72 -18.01
N ALA A 28 -2.04 -0.35 -18.75
CA ALA A 28 -1.04 -1.14 -19.48
C ALA A 28 -0.25 -0.33 -20.53
N GLY A 29 -0.87 0.71 -21.10
CA GLY A 29 -0.25 1.61 -22.08
C GLY A 29 0.25 2.94 -21.50
N VAL A 30 0.25 3.11 -20.18
CA VAL A 30 0.60 4.39 -19.55
C VAL A 30 2.10 4.46 -19.30
N GLU A 31 2.76 5.37 -20.02
CA GLU A 31 4.16 5.69 -19.81
C GLU A 31 4.32 6.70 -18.66
N VAL A 32 5.20 6.37 -17.71
CA VAL A 32 5.54 7.27 -16.59
C VAL A 32 6.80 8.04 -16.97
N PRO A 33 6.76 9.39 -17.03
CA PRO A 33 7.93 10.18 -17.36
C PRO A 33 9.07 9.98 -16.35
N PRO A 34 10.36 10.00 -16.77
CA PRO A 34 11.49 9.76 -15.87
C PRO A 34 11.53 10.65 -14.61
N GLY A 35 11.17 11.93 -14.74
CA GLY A 35 11.12 12.86 -13.59
C GLY A 35 10.01 12.54 -12.58
N VAL A 36 9.04 11.69 -12.95
CA VAL A 36 7.97 11.19 -12.07
C VAL A 36 8.34 9.81 -11.50
N SER A 37 9.28 9.08 -12.10
CA SER A 37 9.74 7.81 -11.55
C SER A 37 10.33 7.96 -10.14
N GLU A 38 11.12 9.02 -9.90
CA GLU A 38 11.64 9.35 -8.56
C GLU A 38 10.54 9.64 -7.54
N LEU A 39 9.39 10.19 -7.98
CA LEU A 39 8.25 10.46 -7.11
C LEU A 39 7.68 9.16 -6.54
N THR A 40 7.79 8.04 -7.26
CA THR A 40 7.29 6.74 -6.80
C THR A 40 7.95 6.31 -5.49
N GLU A 41 9.27 6.48 -5.37
CA GLU A 41 10.02 6.15 -4.16
C GLU A 41 9.59 7.03 -2.97
N LEU A 42 9.43 8.34 -3.23
CA LEU A 42 9.02 9.30 -2.22
C LEU A 42 7.58 9.00 -1.74
N LEU A 43 6.68 8.63 -2.64
CA LEU A 43 5.31 8.23 -2.31
C LEU A 43 5.27 6.92 -1.53
N ALA A 44 6.06 5.92 -1.91
CA ALA A 44 6.17 4.65 -1.20
C ALA A 44 6.64 4.89 0.25
N ARG A 45 7.77 5.60 0.41
CA ARG A 45 8.31 5.98 1.71
C ARG A 45 7.30 6.74 2.55
N ASN A 46 6.72 7.81 2.02
CA ASN A 46 5.76 8.62 2.78
C ASN A 46 4.51 7.83 3.18
N THR A 47 4.05 6.90 2.32
CA THR A 47 2.91 6.03 2.65
C THR A 47 3.25 5.13 3.84
N HIS A 48 4.44 4.53 3.83
CA HIS A 48 4.94 3.75 4.96
C HIS A 48 5.04 4.57 6.25
N GLU A 49 5.67 5.75 6.19
CA GLU A 49 5.83 6.62 7.36
C GLU A 49 4.47 7.03 7.96
N ASN A 50 3.47 7.35 7.12
CA ASN A 50 2.12 7.67 7.59
C ASN A 50 1.41 6.47 8.23
N TRP A 51 1.55 5.28 7.63
CA TRP A 51 1.03 4.04 8.22
C TRP A 51 1.68 3.74 9.57
N ALA A 52 3.01 3.84 9.65
CA ALA A 52 3.78 3.58 10.86
C ALA A 52 3.41 4.58 11.96
N ALA A 53 3.34 5.87 11.64
CA ALA A 53 2.92 6.91 12.58
C ALA A 53 1.51 6.64 13.16
N GLY A 54 0.54 6.28 12.31
CA GLY A 54 -0.81 5.92 12.76
C GLY A 54 -0.81 4.69 13.67
N ARG A 55 -0.06 3.65 13.31
CA ARG A 55 0.07 2.44 14.12
C ARG A 55 0.70 2.73 15.49
N LEU A 56 1.77 3.51 15.52
CA LEU A 56 2.42 3.92 16.78
C LEU A 56 1.45 4.73 17.65
N ALA A 57 0.67 5.64 17.07
CA ALA A 57 -0.35 6.40 17.79
C ALA A 57 -1.46 5.50 18.36
N ASP A 58 -1.82 4.42 17.65
CA ASP A 58 -2.75 3.39 18.12
C ASP A 58 -2.13 2.42 19.17
N GLY A 59 -0.90 2.69 19.62
CA GLY A 59 -0.20 1.90 20.64
C GLY A 59 0.41 0.60 20.10
N TRP A 60 0.59 0.49 18.78
CA TRP A 60 1.40 -0.58 18.21
C TRP A 60 2.88 -0.32 18.47
N ARG A 61 3.66 -1.40 18.51
CA ARG A 61 5.11 -1.37 18.64
C ARG A 61 5.76 -2.36 17.70
N TRP A 62 7.07 -2.25 17.52
CA TRP A 62 7.83 -3.27 16.81
C TRP A 62 7.78 -4.62 17.55
N GLY A 63 7.71 -5.70 16.77
CA GLY A 63 7.95 -7.06 17.25
C GLY A 63 8.33 -7.97 16.07
N PRO A 64 9.05 -9.07 16.32
CA PRO A 64 9.66 -9.89 15.25
C PRO A 64 8.62 -10.62 14.39
N VAL A 65 7.42 -10.81 14.92
CA VAL A 65 6.27 -11.37 14.22
C VAL A 65 5.06 -10.52 14.53
N ARG A 66 4.06 -10.62 13.66
CA ARG A 66 2.81 -9.89 13.86
C ARG A 66 1.98 -10.51 14.98
N ASP A 67 1.58 -9.69 15.95
CA ASP A 67 0.68 -10.05 17.04
C ASP A 67 -0.28 -8.89 17.32
N ASP A 68 -1.59 -9.07 17.16
CA ASP A 68 -2.51 -7.94 17.35
C ASP A 68 -2.99 -7.79 18.79
N GLU A 69 -3.00 -8.88 19.56
CA GLU A 69 -3.35 -8.83 20.98
C GLU A 69 -2.30 -8.01 21.72
N ARG A 70 -1.04 -8.24 21.37
CA ARG A 70 0.11 -7.49 21.89
C ARG A 70 0.38 -6.20 21.11
N ARG A 71 -0.30 -5.96 19.98
CA ARG A 71 -0.08 -4.83 19.06
C ARG A 71 1.36 -4.71 18.57
N GLU A 72 1.92 -5.81 18.08
CA GLU A 72 3.26 -5.90 17.52
C GLU A 72 3.20 -6.09 15.99
N HIS A 73 4.09 -5.40 15.25
CA HIS A 73 4.23 -5.57 13.81
C HIS A 73 5.70 -5.49 13.38
N PRO A 74 6.20 -6.41 12.53
CA PRO A 74 7.61 -6.43 12.11
C PRO A 74 8.01 -5.24 11.26
N CYS A 75 7.08 -4.72 10.45
CA CYS A 75 7.33 -3.56 9.60
C CYS A 75 7.34 -2.20 10.34
N LEU A 76 7.20 -2.14 11.67
CA LEU A 76 7.35 -0.89 12.42
C LEU A 76 8.83 -0.53 12.61
N VAL A 77 9.50 -0.29 11.49
CA VAL A 77 10.89 0.11 11.33
C VAL A 77 10.95 1.25 10.30
N PRO A 78 12.05 2.02 10.22
CA PRO A 78 12.26 2.98 9.13
C PRO A 78 12.08 2.33 7.76
N TYR A 79 11.56 3.06 6.77
CA TYR A 79 11.34 2.51 5.43
C TYR A 79 12.59 1.84 4.81
N ASP A 80 13.78 2.40 5.04
CA ASP A 80 15.05 1.84 4.52
C ASP A 80 15.49 0.54 5.21
N GLU A 81 14.85 0.16 6.32
CA GLU A 81 15.09 -1.09 7.05
C GLU A 81 14.05 -2.17 6.74
N LEU A 82 13.03 -1.87 5.93
CA LEU A 82 12.08 -2.86 5.48
C LEU A 82 12.74 -3.98 4.66
N PRO A 83 12.19 -5.20 4.68
CA PRO A 83 12.56 -6.21 3.70
C PRO A 83 12.35 -5.67 2.27
N GLU A 84 13.26 -6.03 1.37
CA GLU A 84 13.20 -5.55 -0.02
C GLU A 84 11.89 -5.91 -0.72
N GLU A 85 11.31 -7.06 -0.39
CA GLU A 85 10.03 -7.53 -0.92
C GLU A 85 8.86 -6.60 -0.52
N GLU A 86 8.87 -6.08 0.71
CA GLU A 86 7.87 -5.14 1.21
C GLU A 86 8.04 -3.77 0.53
N ARG A 87 9.29 -3.28 0.42
CA ARG A 87 9.56 -2.03 -0.31
C ARG A 87 9.13 -2.11 -1.76
N GLU A 88 9.39 -3.23 -2.43
CA GLU A 88 8.97 -3.44 -3.81
C GLU A 88 7.44 -3.50 -3.95
N TYR A 89 6.73 -4.03 -2.95
CA TYR A 89 5.27 -3.93 -2.91
C TYR A 89 4.78 -2.49 -2.82
N ASP A 90 5.38 -1.68 -1.94
CA ASP A 90 5.02 -0.27 -1.78
C ASP A 90 5.32 0.54 -3.03
N ARG A 91 6.50 0.34 -3.64
CA ARG A 91 6.87 0.97 -4.92
C ARG A 91 5.91 0.63 -6.05
N ARG A 92 5.53 -0.64 -6.19
CA ARG A 92 4.53 -1.04 -7.20
C ARG A 92 3.18 -0.38 -6.97
N THR A 93 2.75 -0.29 -5.72
CA THR A 93 1.47 0.37 -5.36
C THR A 93 1.51 1.87 -5.65
N ALA A 94 2.62 2.53 -5.32
CA ALA A 94 2.84 3.93 -5.64
C ALA A 94 2.89 4.18 -7.16
N LEU A 95 3.58 3.31 -7.91
CA LEU A 95 3.69 3.40 -9.37
C LEU A 95 2.32 3.26 -10.04
N GLU A 96 1.52 2.29 -9.58
CA GLU A 96 0.18 2.07 -10.11
C GLU A 96 -0.76 3.25 -9.83
N THR A 97 -0.59 3.89 -8.67
CA THR A 97 -1.30 5.14 -8.33
C THR A 97 -0.92 6.26 -9.30
N VAL A 98 0.37 6.43 -9.57
CA VAL A 98 0.85 7.42 -10.56
C VAL A 98 0.30 7.12 -11.95
N ARG A 99 0.39 5.88 -12.42
CA ARG A 99 -0.17 5.48 -13.72
C ARG A 99 -1.66 5.73 -13.81
N THR A 100 -2.40 5.46 -12.74
CA THR A 100 -3.84 5.72 -12.67
C THR A 100 -4.13 7.21 -12.87
N LEU A 101 -3.40 8.10 -12.19
CA LEU A 101 -3.56 9.54 -12.36
C LEU A 101 -3.30 9.98 -13.81
N LEU A 102 -2.25 9.45 -14.44
CA LEU A 102 -1.92 9.74 -15.84
C LEU A 102 -2.99 9.19 -16.80
N ALA A 103 -3.50 7.97 -16.57
CA ALA A 103 -4.60 7.38 -17.34
C ALA A 103 -5.88 8.22 -17.27
N LEU A 104 -6.12 8.85 -16.13
CA LEU A 104 -7.25 9.76 -15.91
C LEU A 104 -7.03 11.17 -16.50
N GLY A 105 -5.89 11.42 -17.15
CA GLY A 105 -5.59 12.68 -17.84
C GLY A 105 -4.94 13.77 -16.97
N TYR A 106 -4.52 13.45 -15.75
CA TYR A 106 -3.78 14.40 -14.92
C TYR A 106 -2.34 14.53 -15.40
N ARG A 107 -1.75 15.72 -15.15
CA ARG A 107 -0.32 15.98 -15.39
C ARG A 107 0.37 16.26 -14.07
N ILE A 108 1.44 15.52 -13.81
CA ILE A 108 2.29 15.70 -12.64
C ILE A 108 3.54 16.48 -13.09
N VAL A 109 3.71 17.67 -12.55
CA VAL A 109 4.83 18.57 -12.90
C VAL A 109 5.52 18.98 -11.62
N LYS A 110 6.83 18.71 -11.52
CA LYS A 110 7.68 19.29 -10.48
C LYS A 110 7.97 20.75 -10.88
N PRO A 111 7.64 21.74 -10.04
CA PRO A 111 7.88 23.16 -10.33
C PRO A 111 9.35 23.47 -10.64
#